data_AF-A0ABD0KIF6-F1
#
_entry.id   AF-A0ABD0KIF6-F1
#
_cell.length_a   1.000
_cell.length_b   1.000
_cell.length_c   1.000
_cell.angle_alpha   90.00
_cell.angle_beta   90.00
_cell.angle_gamma   90.00
#
_symmetry.space_group_name_H-M   'P 1'
#
loop_
_entity.id
_entity.type
_entity.pdbx_description
1 polymer ?
#
loop_
_entity_poly.entity_id
_entity_poly.type
_entity_poly.pdbx_seq_one_letter_code
_entity_poly.pdbx_strand_id
1 'polypeptide(L)'
;MHILHTADPGTLWTTRDANTKELKVDLFSASITPMEPAGGIASSADDMAKWLKLHMRNGQTPDGAAIINEKHMRDMHTAHMLLPPEFAGGRQNFFQPQFPESAALVGYGYGWFTSVYRGRQVVSHGGSLFAYRSNLAFLPDDDVGVFVSSTGPARYLSSQQLFYYITDLLLDLDPWLNTSTVCTFPAPWNSDDQRSSPSGPSPVPGALENSDLFVGQYGNLLFGDVEILHNGTGQLSLKFQRLVANLYKTDNDSLLLAEAIGPLSFLSHVGNTTEYMRITFSDSSPRADGKYQELQMHDVARVPLTFRRDVKFSDPVPDKVKNAGGETPLWKLLSQDV
;
A
#
# COMPACT_ATOMS: atom_id res chain seq x y z
N MET A 1 -5.54 -0.67 10.79
CA MET A 1 -6.21 0.56 11.25
C MET A 1 -5.77 1.73 10.38
N HIS A 2 -6.57 2.09 9.37
CA HIS A 2 -6.40 3.35 8.64
C HIS A 2 -7.34 4.38 9.27
N ILE A 3 -6.82 5.58 9.54
CA ILE A 3 -7.54 6.61 10.29
C ILE A 3 -7.73 7.82 9.37
N LEU A 4 -8.99 8.17 9.13
CA LEU A 4 -9.41 9.38 8.43
C LEU A 4 -9.48 10.55 9.40
N HIS A 5 -8.86 11.68 9.05
CA HIS A 5 -8.96 12.91 9.82
C HIS A 5 -9.95 13.87 9.16
N THR A 6 -10.97 14.29 9.90
CA THR A 6 -11.86 15.39 9.52
C THR A 6 -11.67 16.53 10.50
N ALA A 7 -11.19 17.69 10.03
CA ALA A 7 -11.10 18.89 10.87
C ALA A 7 -12.49 19.51 11.14
N ASP A 8 -13.53 19.06 10.44
CA ASP A 8 -14.89 19.57 10.57
C ASP A 8 -15.91 18.51 10.06
N PRO A 9 -16.87 18.05 10.88
CA PRO A 9 -17.91 17.11 10.44
C PRO A 9 -18.87 17.70 9.39
N GLY A 10 -18.80 19.01 9.11
CA GLY A 10 -19.69 19.70 8.16
C GLY A 10 -19.07 20.16 6.84
N THR A 11 -17.75 20.02 6.62
CA THR A 11 -17.10 20.68 5.48
C THR A 11 -16.84 19.71 4.31
N LEU A 12 -17.68 19.83 3.28
CA LEU A 12 -17.47 19.33 1.93
C LEU A 12 -16.20 19.96 1.34
N TRP A 13 -15.24 19.14 0.88
CA TRP A 13 -14.08 19.67 0.17
C TRP A 13 -14.52 20.22 -1.19
N THR A 14 -14.05 21.43 -1.50
CA THR A 14 -14.08 22.02 -2.84
C THR A 14 -12.66 21.99 -3.40
N THR A 15 -12.44 21.30 -4.52
CA THR A 15 -11.22 21.49 -5.31
C THR A 15 -11.52 22.50 -6.42
N ARG A 16 -10.56 23.40 -6.70
CA ARG A 16 -10.62 24.31 -7.85
C ARG A 16 -9.71 23.76 -8.94
N ASP A 17 -10.31 23.35 -10.06
CA ASP A 17 -9.61 23.24 -11.34
C ASP A 17 -9.30 24.66 -11.86
N ALA A 18 -8.23 24.81 -12.66
CA ALA A 18 -7.85 26.03 -13.37
C ALA A 18 -8.99 26.61 -14.26
N ASN A 19 -10.06 25.84 -14.48
CA ASN A 19 -11.29 26.23 -15.18
C ASN A 19 -12.56 26.21 -14.29
N THR A 20 -12.47 26.78 -13.08
CA THR A 20 -13.59 27.36 -12.29
C THR A 20 -14.87 26.54 -12.08
N LYS A 21 -14.80 25.21 -11.98
CA LYS A 21 -15.90 24.40 -11.38
C LYS A 21 -15.46 23.79 -10.06
N GLU A 22 -16.20 24.11 -8.99
CA GLU A 22 -16.08 23.43 -7.70
C GLU A 22 -16.48 21.95 -7.87
N LEU A 23 -15.53 21.05 -7.72
CA LEU A 23 -15.81 19.63 -7.55
C LEU A 23 -16.10 19.38 -6.06
N LYS A 24 -17.39 19.21 -5.74
CA LYS A 24 -17.81 18.65 -4.44
C LYS A 24 -17.55 17.16 -4.48
N VAL A 25 -16.50 16.71 -3.80
CA VAL A 25 -16.25 15.28 -3.59
C VAL A 25 -16.86 14.91 -2.26
N ASP A 26 -17.97 14.19 -2.31
CA ASP A 26 -18.55 13.58 -1.11
C ASP A 26 -17.71 12.34 -0.77
N LEU A 27 -16.78 12.49 0.18
CA LEU A 27 -15.89 11.41 0.63
C LEU A 27 -16.68 10.25 1.26
N PHE A 28 -17.89 10.49 1.76
CA PHE A 28 -18.76 9.44 2.29
C PHE A 28 -19.54 8.72 1.18
N SER A 29 -19.56 9.24 -0.05
CA SER A 29 -20.12 8.52 -1.22
C SER A 29 -19.16 7.47 -1.78
N ALA A 30 -17.85 7.59 -1.49
CA ALA A 30 -16.88 6.55 -1.79
C ALA A 30 -16.99 5.44 -0.74
N SER A 31 -17.94 4.53 -0.94
CA SER A 31 -18.04 3.30 -0.14
C SER A 31 -16.70 2.57 -0.15
N ILE A 32 -16.06 2.55 1.03
CA ILE A 32 -14.88 1.72 1.33
C ILE A 32 -15.27 0.26 1.56
N THR A 33 -16.54 -0.11 1.34
CA THR A 33 -17.06 -1.47 1.51
C THR A 33 -16.39 -2.43 0.53
N PRO A 34 -15.98 -3.64 0.98
CA PRO A 34 -16.10 -4.22 2.32
C PRO A 34 -14.83 -4.07 3.21
N MET A 35 -14.06 -3.00 3.07
CA MET A 35 -12.77 -2.78 3.77
C MET A 35 -12.91 -2.01 5.09
N GLU A 36 -14.13 -1.79 5.59
CA GLU A 36 -14.40 -1.00 6.81
C GLU A 36 -13.59 -1.47 8.02
N PRO A 37 -13.49 -2.78 8.33
CA PRO A 37 -12.74 -3.24 9.50
C PRO A 37 -11.24 -2.96 9.39
N ALA A 38 -10.69 -2.89 8.18
CA ALA A 38 -9.27 -2.65 7.97
C ALA A 38 -8.94 -1.15 8.15
N GLY A 39 -9.79 -0.27 7.63
CA GLY A 39 -9.45 1.15 7.43
C GLY A 39 -10.58 2.17 7.44
N GLY A 40 -11.77 1.82 7.94
CA GLY A 40 -12.94 2.69 7.93
C GLY A 40 -13.12 3.60 9.14
N ILE A 41 -12.17 3.63 10.07
CA ILE A 41 -12.28 4.48 11.26
C ILE A 41 -11.94 5.92 10.86
N ALA A 42 -12.85 6.85 11.14
CA ALA A 42 -12.60 8.28 11.11
C ALA A 42 -12.46 8.80 12.54
N SER A 43 -11.45 9.63 12.80
CA SER A 43 -11.12 10.12 14.14
C SER A 43 -10.47 11.51 14.11
N SER A 44 -10.35 12.11 15.29
CA SER A 44 -9.70 13.41 15.52
C SER A 44 -8.36 13.23 16.25
N ALA A 45 -7.52 14.26 16.25
CA ALA A 45 -6.30 14.25 17.06
C ALA A 45 -6.60 14.05 18.56
N ASP A 46 -7.70 14.64 19.06
CA ASP A 46 -8.11 14.52 20.47
C ASP A 46 -8.52 13.09 20.83
N ASP A 47 -9.25 12.41 19.94
CA ASP A 47 -9.64 11.02 20.16
C ASP A 47 -8.43 10.08 20.07
N MET A 48 -7.51 10.34 19.13
CA MET A 48 -6.28 9.57 19.03
C MET A 48 -5.34 9.80 20.23
N ALA A 49 -5.36 10.99 20.83
CA ALA A 49 -4.65 11.23 22.10
C ALA A 49 -5.25 10.42 23.26
N LYS A 50 -6.57 10.24 23.31
CA LYS A 50 -7.22 9.34 24.30
C LYS A 50 -6.83 7.88 24.04
N TRP A 51 -6.81 7.47 22.77
CA TRP A 51 -6.41 6.12 22.35
C TRP A 51 -4.95 5.80 22.71
N LEU A 52 -4.03 6.75 22.46
CA LEU A 52 -2.64 6.66 22.87
C LEU A 52 -2.51 6.49 24.38
N LYS A 53 -3.21 7.31 25.17
CA LYS A 53 -3.21 7.20 26.63
C LYS A 53 -3.73 5.85 27.11
N LEU A 54 -4.79 5.32 26.50
CA LEU A 54 -5.30 3.99 26.82
C LEU A 54 -4.22 2.92 26.61
N HIS A 55 -3.48 3.01 25.50
CA HIS A 55 -2.40 2.06 25.21
C HIS A 55 -1.23 2.15 26.18
N MET A 56 -0.73 3.36 26.45
CA MET A 56 0.39 3.56 27.37
C MET A 56 0.02 3.27 28.82
N ARG A 57 -1.28 3.35 29.18
CA ARG A 57 -1.79 3.00 30.51
C ARG A 57 -2.31 1.57 30.59
N ASN A 58 -1.84 0.68 29.73
CA ASN A 58 -2.17 -0.74 29.78
C ASN A 58 -3.68 -1.04 29.80
N GLY A 59 -4.47 -0.28 29.04
CA GLY A 59 -5.90 -0.49 28.87
C GLY A 59 -6.77 0.19 29.93
N GLN A 60 -6.19 1.06 30.75
CA GLN A 60 -6.89 1.80 31.80
C GLN A 60 -7.26 3.22 31.37
N THR A 61 -8.45 3.68 31.78
CA THR A 61 -8.89 5.07 31.66
C THR A 61 -8.14 5.99 32.63
N PRO A 62 -8.26 7.32 32.48
CA PRO A 62 -7.64 8.26 33.42
C PRO A 62 -8.05 8.13 34.89
N ASP A 63 -9.25 7.63 35.16
CA ASP A 63 -9.79 7.34 36.49
C ASP A 63 -9.50 5.91 36.99
N GLY A 64 -8.73 5.12 36.21
CA GLY A 64 -8.26 3.78 36.60
C GLY A 64 -9.19 2.62 36.26
N ALA A 65 -10.29 2.86 35.54
CA ALA A 65 -11.16 1.79 35.07
C ALA A 65 -10.48 1.01 33.93
N ALA A 66 -10.42 -0.32 34.04
CA ALA A 66 -9.85 -1.17 33.01
C ALA A 66 -10.86 -1.43 31.88
N ILE A 67 -10.61 -0.88 30.69
CA ILE A 67 -11.36 -1.19 29.45
C ILE A 67 -10.80 -2.46 28.81
N ILE A 68 -9.47 -2.61 28.82
CA ILE A 68 -8.78 -3.78 28.30
C ILE A 68 -7.86 -4.30 29.41
N ASN A 69 -7.87 -5.62 29.62
CA ASN A 69 -6.98 -6.25 30.59
C ASN A 69 -5.51 -6.04 30.17
N GLU A 70 -4.64 -5.70 31.12
CA GLU A 70 -3.20 -5.49 30.90
C GLU A 70 -2.55 -6.67 30.15
N LYS A 71 -2.90 -7.92 30.48
CA LYS A 71 -2.39 -9.09 29.77
C LYS A 71 -2.72 -9.03 28.27
N HIS A 72 -3.94 -8.65 27.91
CA HIS A 72 -4.33 -8.55 26.49
C HIS A 72 -3.66 -7.36 25.80
N MET A 73 -3.39 -6.27 26.51
CA MET A 73 -2.61 -5.14 25.97
C MET A 73 -1.18 -5.57 25.68
N ARG A 74 -0.53 -6.27 26.63
CA ARG A 74 0.80 -6.84 26.43
C ARG A 74 0.81 -7.84 25.28
N ASP A 75 -0.16 -8.75 25.21
CA ASP A 75 -0.28 -9.70 24.11
C ASP A 75 -0.46 -8.97 22.76
N MET A 76 -1.22 -7.87 22.73
CA MET A 76 -1.46 -7.08 21.51
C MET A 76 -0.18 -6.40 20.98
N HIS A 77 0.68 -5.93 21.88
CA HIS A 77 1.93 -5.24 21.55
C HIS A 77 3.14 -6.16 21.44
N THR A 78 3.01 -7.43 21.84
CA THR A 78 4.07 -8.43 21.68
C THR A 78 4.16 -8.85 20.22
N ALA A 79 5.37 -8.92 19.68
CA ALA A 79 5.59 -9.45 18.35
C ALA A 79 5.26 -10.95 18.30
N HIS A 80 4.28 -11.33 17.47
CA HIS A 80 3.91 -12.73 17.21
C HIS A 80 4.42 -13.22 15.86
N MET A 81 4.82 -12.29 14.99
CA MET A 81 5.43 -12.57 13.70
C MET A 81 6.68 -11.70 13.54
N LEU A 82 7.82 -12.32 13.22
CA LEU A 82 9.00 -11.57 12.78
C LEU A 82 8.77 -11.10 11.35
N LEU A 83 9.11 -9.84 11.08
CA LEU A 83 9.00 -9.28 9.75
C LEU A 83 10.33 -9.49 9.01
N PRO A 84 10.31 -9.97 7.76
CA PRO A 84 11.54 -10.23 7.05
C PRO A 84 12.15 -8.89 6.57
N PRO A 85 13.47 -8.82 6.36
CA PRO A 85 14.17 -7.56 6.09
C PRO A 85 13.63 -6.77 4.88
N GLU A 86 13.02 -7.45 3.92
CA GLU A 86 12.38 -6.88 2.74
C GLU A 86 11.19 -5.97 3.12
N PHE A 87 10.52 -6.22 4.26
CA PHE A 87 9.52 -5.30 4.79
C PHE A 87 10.11 -3.99 5.29
N ALA A 88 11.37 -4.00 5.73
CA ALA A 88 12.12 -2.82 6.21
C ALA A 88 12.93 -2.12 5.10
N GLY A 89 12.62 -2.37 3.83
CA GLY A 89 13.33 -1.78 2.69
C GLY A 89 14.62 -2.50 2.31
N GLY A 90 14.83 -3.73 2.79
CA GLY A 90 15.94 -4.60 2.40
C GLY A 90 16.85 -5.01 3.55
N ARG A 91 17.66 -6.04 3.31
CA ARG A 91 18.54 -6.65 4.34
C ARG A 91 19.50 -5.67 5.00
N GLN A 92 20.09 -4.75 4.22
CA GLN A 92 21.04 -3.77 4.76
C GLN A 92 20.37 -2.87 5.81
N ASN A 93 19.18 -2.36 5.48
CA ASN A 93 18.39 -1.47 6.33
C ASN A 93 17.88 -2.12 7.62
N PHE A 94 17.88 -3.46 7.67
CA PHE A 94 17.49 -4.21 8.86
C PHE A 94 18.63 -4.34 9.87
N PHE A 95 19.89 -4.39 9.40
CA PHE A 95 21.06 -4.57 10.26
C PHE A 95 21.87 -3.28 10.47
N GLN A 96 21.63 -2.25 9.65
CA GLN A 96 22.31 -0.96 9.74
C GLN A 96 21.28 0.18 9.65
N PRO A 97 21.40 1.23 10.49
CA PRO A 97 20.54 2.39 10.40
C PRO A 97 20.64 3.06 9.02
N GLN A 98 19.51 3.41 8.41
CA GLN A 98 19.48 4.16 7.14
C GLN A 98 19.91 5.62 7.32
N PHE A 99 19.75 6.13 8.54
CA PHE A 99 20.03 7.50 8.96
C PHE A 99 20.83 7.44 10.27
N PRO A 100 21.31 8.56 10.84
CA PRO A 100 22.02 8.55 12.12
C PRO A 100 21.27 7.77 13.20
N GLU A 101 19.94 7.85 13.17
CA GLU A 101 19.04 7.04 13.96
C GLU A 101 17.84 6.61 13.12
N SER A 102 17.43 5.35 13.24
CA SER A 102 16.24 4.85 12.57
C SER A 102 15.61 3.74 13.39
N ALA A 103 14.28 3.64 13.36
CA ALA A 103 13.60 2.57 14.04
C ALA A 103 13.92 1.22 13.40
N ALA A 104 14.48 0.29 14.18
CA ALA A 104 14.71 -1.09 13.75
C ALA A 104 13.41 -1.87 13.89
N LEU A 105 12.78 -2.23 12.77
CA LEU A 105 11.54 -3.00 12.75
C LEU A 105 11.80 -4.44 13.22
N VAL A 106 11.11 -4.86 14.28
CA VAL A 106 11.28 -6.19 14.89
C VAL A 106 10.23 -7.17 14.35
N GLY A 107 8.95 -6.79 14.43
CA GLY A 107 7.88 -7.71 14.11
C GLY A 107 6.49 -7.08 14.15
N TYR A 108 5.48 -7.93 14.04
CA TYR A 108 4.08 -7.58 14.08
C TYR A 108 3.36 -8.33 15.21
N GLY A 109 2.67 -7.57 16.06
CA GLY A 109 1.74 -8.07 17.06
C GLY A 109 0.31 -8.16 16.52
N TYR A 110 -0.69 -8.10 17.40
CA TYR A 110 -2.09 -8.14 16.97
C TYR A 110 -2.55 -6.79 16.43
N GLY A 111 -2.19 -6.51 15.17
CA GLY A 111 -2.54 -5.26 14.50
C GLY A 111 -1.58 -4.11 14.79
N TRP A 112 -0.33 -4.41 15.19
CA TRP A 112 0.68 -3.41 15.59
C TRP A 112 2.06 -3.78 15.11
N PHE A 113 2.79 -2.82 14.54
CA PHE A 113 4.22 -2.95 14.31
C PHE A 113 4.96 -2.71 15.62
N THR A 114 6.02 -3.48 15.82
CA THR A 114 6.95 -3.36 16.93
C THR A 114 8.33 -3.05 16.38
N SER A 115 8.97 -2.03 16.92
CA SER A 115 10.31 -1.61 16.52
C SER A 115 11.10 -1.10 17.72
N VAL A 116 12.39 -0.82 17.51
CA VAL A 116 13.26 -0.21 18.52
C VAL A 116 13.82 1.09 17.95
N TYR A 117 13.67 2.19 18.69
CA TYR A 117 14.21 3.50 18.33
C TYR A 117 14.89 4.11 19.56
N ARG A 118 16.12 4.62 19.41
CA ARG A 118 16.92 5.13 20.55
C ARG A 118 17.03 4.13 21.72
N GLY A 119 17.06 2.83 21.41
CA GLY A 119 17.09 1.75 22.41
C GLY A 119 15.78 1.49 23.15
N ARG A 120 14.68 2.16 22.77
CA ARG A 120 13.37 2.06 23.40
C ARG A 120 12.41 1.30 22.50
N GLN A 121 11.52 0.49 23.08
CA GLN A 121 10.47 -0.18 22.33
C GLN A 121 9.49 0.87 21.77
N VAL A 122 9.18 0.75 20.49
CA VAL A 122 8.15 1.55 19.82
C VAL A 122 7.06 0.61 19.31
N VAL A 123 5.82 0.94 19.62
CA VAL A 123 4.63 0.28 19.09
C VAL A 123 3.94 1.25 18.15
N SER A 124 3.66 0.84 16.92
CA SER A 124 3.16 1.76 15.90
C SER A 124 2.18 1.12 14.91
N HIS A 125 1.37 1.97 14.28
CA HIS A 125 0.55 1.59 13.15
C HIS A 125 0.38 2.76 12.18
N GLY A 126 0.54 2.48 10.89
CA GLY A 126 0.33 3.45 9.81
C GLY A 126 -1.09 3.39 9.24
N GLY A 127 -1.50 4.45 8.58
CA GLY A 127 -2.74 4.53 7.82
C GLY A 127 -2.49 5.20 6.49
N SER A 128 -3.05 4.61 5.45
CA SER A 128 -3.03 5.13 4.08
C SER A 128 -4.39 4.94 3.43
N LEU A 129 -5.10 6.02 3.19
CA LEU A 129 -6.22 6.06 2.26
C LEU A 129 -5.94 7.13 1.22
N PHE A 130 -6.66 7.13 0.09
CA PHE A 130 -6.47 8.14 -0.94
C PHE A 130 -6.54 9.56 -0.34
N ALA A 131 -5.48 10.36 -0.56
CA ALA A 131 -5.31 11.70 0.01
C ALA A 131 -5.24 11.80 1.55
N TYR A 132 -5.20 10.68 2.29
CA TYR A 132 -5.08 10.64 3.75
C TYR A 132 -3.90 9.78 4.17
N ARG A 133 -3.02 10.32 4.99
CA ARG A 133 -1.94 9.57 5.63
C ARG A 133 -2.02 9.77 7.13
N SER A 134 -1.90 8.69 7.88
CA SER A 134 -1.80 8.73 9.33
C SER A 134 -0.66 7.84 9.81
N ASN A 135 -0.07 8.23 10.94
CA ASN A 135 0.90 7.42 11.66
C ASN A 135 0.66 7.64 13.15
N LEU A 136 0.52 6.52 13.86
CA LEU A 136 0.43 6.49 15.30
C LEU A 136 1.60 5.67 15.82
N ALA A 137 2.31 6.20 16.79
CA ALA A 137 3.39 5.48 17.46
C ALA A 137 3.54 5.94 18.91
N PHE A 138 3.94 5.02 19.79
CA PHE A 138 4.18 5.30 21.20
C PHE A 138 5.23 4.38 21.78
N LEU A 139 5.81 4.82 22.90
CA LEU A 139 6.81 4.12 23.68
C LEU A 139 6.13 3.64 24.97
N PRO A 140 5.82 2.34 25.10
CA PRO A 140 5.04 1.82 26.23
C PRO A 140 5.63 2.15 27.61
N ASP A 141 6.96 2.27 27.69
CA ASP A 141 7.68 2.45 28.96
C ASP A 141 7.96 3.93 29.30
N ASP A 142 7.63 4.87 28.41
CA ASP A 142 8.09 6.26 28.49
C ASP A 142 6.96 7.32 28.55
N ASP A 143 5.69 6.89 28.53
CA ASP A 143 4.51 7.79 28.43
C ASP A 143 4.62 8.81 27.27
N VAL A 144 5.35 8.45 26.22
CA VAL A 144 5.53 9.23 24.99
C VAL A 144 4.72 8.60 23.86
N GLY A 145 3.81 9.37 23.29
CA GLY A 145 3.00 8.96 22.15
C GLY A 145 2.75 10.10 21.18
N VAL A 146 2.81 9.80 19.89
CA VAL A 146 2.61 10.78 18.81
C VAL A 146 1.63 10.21 17.79
N PHE A 147 0.65 11.03 17.43
CA PHE A 147 -0.23 10.77 16.29
C PHE A 147 -0.09 11.90 15.30
N VAL A 148 0.18 11.56 14.04
CA VAL A 148 0.27 12.51 12.93
C VAL A 148 -0.73 12.08 11.88
N SER A 149 -1.55 13.01 11.42
CA SER A 149 -2.41 12.83 10.25
C SER A 149 -2.24 13.98 9.28
N SER A 150 -2.22 13.68 7.99
CA SER A 150 -2.17 14.68 6.92
C SER A 150 -3.19 14.36 5.84
N THR A 151 -3.69 15.43 5.21
CA THR A 151 -4.59 15.36 4.07
C THR A 151 -3.97 16.11 2.90
N GLY A 152 -4.09 15.57 1.69
CA GLY A 152 -3.59 16.22 0.47
C GLY A 152 -2.90 15.29 -0.53
N PRO A 153 -2.54 15.81 -1.71
CA PRO A 153 -1.80 15.07 -2.72
C PRO A 153 -0.48 14.61 -2.12
N ALA A 154 -0.23 13.30 -2.15
CA ALA A 154 0.87 12.63 -1.47
C ALA A 154 2.23 13.22 -1.89
N ARG A 155 2.74 14.22 -1.15
CA ARG A 155 4.12 14.68 -1.24
C ARG A 155 4.82 14.53 0.11
N TYR A 156 5.67 13.50 0.14
CA TYR A 156 7.02 13.38 0.72
C TYR A 156 7.37 13.75 2.17
N LEU A 157 6.52 14.46 2.92
CA LEU A 157 6.71 14.46 4.38
C LEU A 157 6.14 13.16 4.92
N SER A 158 7.01 12.18 5.09
CA SER A 158 6.65 10.98 5.82
C SER A 158 6.32 11.40 7.25
N SER A 159 5.11 11.08 7.71
CA SER A 159 4.70 11.29 9.10
C SER A 159 5.67 10.68 10.12
N GLN A 160 6.50 9.73 9.66
CA GLN A 160 7.61 9.13 10.39
C GLN A 160 8.74 10.13 10.76
N GLN A 161 9.05 11.12 9.92
CA GLN A 161 10.04 12.15 10.24
C GLN A 161 9.59 13.00 11.43
N LEU A 162 8.32 13.41 11.41
CA LEU A 162 7.71 14.17 12.50
C LEU A 162 7.70 13.33 13.78
N PHE A 163 7.42 12.03 13.68
CA PHE A 163 7.54 11.12 14.81
C PHE A 163 8.95 11.13 15.41
N TYR A 164 10.01 10.94 14.61
CA TYR A 164 11.38 10.94 15.13
C TYR A 164 11.75 12.25 15.81
N TYR A 165 11.46 13.38 15.16
CA TYR A 165 11.77 14.70 15.69
C TYR A 165 11.05 14.98 17.02
N ILE A 166 9.73 14.74 17.05
CA ILE A 166 8.91 14.98 18.25
C ILE A 166 9.31 14.02 19.37
N THR A 167 9.59 12.76 19.05
CA THR A 167 9.99 11.75 20.05
C THR A 167 11.32 12.10 20.69
N ASP A 168 12.32 12.52 19.92
CA ASP A 168 13.61 12.95 20.48
C ASP A 168 13.42 14.13 21.44
N LEU A 169 12.60 15.14 21.07
CA LEU A 169 12.29 16.27 21.94
C LEU A 169 11.58 15.85 23.24
N LEU A 170 10.61 14.93 23.16
CA LEU A 170 9.87 14.45 24.33
C LEU A 170 10.70 13.54 25.24
N LEU A 171 11.79 12.97 24.73
CA LEU A 171 12.74 12.17 25.50
C LEU A 171 13.93 13.00 26.04
N ASP A 172 13.89 14.32 25.90
CA ASP A 172 14.99 15.23 26.23
C ASP A 172 16.32 14.85 25.54
N LEU A 173 16.24 14.36 24.30
CA LEU A 173 17.39 14.03 23.45
C LEU A 173 17.61 15.11 22.40
N ASP A 174 18.87 15.26 21.97
CA ASP A 174 19.20 16.09 20.81
C ASP A 174 18.63 15.46 19.52
N PRO A 175 17.71 16.13 18.80
CA PRO A 175 17.13 15.58 17.59
C PRO A 175 18.17 15.47 16.48
N TRP A 176 18.34 14.26 15.94
CA TRP A 176 19.24 14.03 14.80
C TRP A 176 18.67 14.59 13.49
N LEU A 177 17.34 14.63 13.38
CA LEU A 177 16.60 15.31 12.31
C LEU A 177 16.23 16.71 12.81
N ASN A 178 16.38 17.74 11.98
CA ASN A 178 16.07 19.12 12.35
C ASN A 178 15.24 19.83 11.28
N THR A 179 14.82 21.06 11.55
CA THR A 179 13.96 21.85 10.66
C THR A 179 14.55 22.11 9.28
N SER A 180 15.87 22.02 9.11
CA SER A 180 16.54 22.15 7.80
C SER A 180 16.58 20.81 7.06
N THR A 181 16.98 19.74 7.74
CA THR A 181 17.16 18.39 7.15
C THR A 181 15.85 17.66 6.92
N VAL A 182 14.78 17.97 7.67
CA VAL A 182 13.45 17.39 7.46
C VAL A 182 12.87 17.75 6.09
N CYS A 183 13.14 18.96 5.60
CA CYS A 183 12.65 19.44 4.30
C CYS A 183 13.37 18.78 3.11
N THR A 184 14.59 18.29 3.33
CA THR A 184 15.42 17.63 2.31
C THR A 184 15.53 16.12 2.52
N PHE A 185 14.85 15.58 3.54
CA PHE A 185 14.93 14.17 3.88
C PHE A 185 14.56 13.31 2.66
N PRO A 186 15.33 12.24 2.35
CA PRO A 186 16.35 11.62 3.21
C PRO A 186 17.78 12.18 3.08
N ALA A 187 18.00 13.26 2.33
CA ALA A 187 19.31 13.91 2.26
C ALA A 187 19.70 14.54 3.62
N PRO A 188 20.99 14.53 4.00
CA PRO A 188 22.16 14.10 3.21
C PRO A 188 22.48 12.60 3.30
N TRP A 189 21.76 11.85 4.13
CA TRP A 189 22.11 10.47 4.47
C TRP A 189 21.76 9.47 3.36
N ASN A 190 20.73 9.77 2.60
CA ASN A 190 20.42 9.07 1.37
C ASN A 190 20.15 10.10 0.27
N SER A 191 20.94 10.07 -0.79
CA SER A 191 20.66 10.84 -2.00
C SER A 191 19.55 10.13 -2.77
N ASP A 192 18.37 10.73 -2.79
CA ASP A 192 17.20 10.25 -3.56
C ASP A 192 17.45 10.20 -5.10
N ASP A 193 18.67 10.51 -5.56
CA ASP A 193 19.16 10.34 -6.93
C ASP A 193 19.13 8.88 -7.44
N GLN A 194 18.74 7.92 -6.61
CA GLN A 194 18.47 6.53 -7.01
C GLN A 194 17.00 6.26 -7.41
N ARG A 195 16.13 7.27 -7.44
CA ARG A 195 15.14 7.32 -8.53
C ARG A 195 15.84 7.89 -9.76
N SER A 196 16.80 7.14 -10.29
CA SER A 196 17.02 7.16 -11.73
C SER A 196 15.63 7.17 -12.36
N SER A 197 15.31 8.19 -13.18
CA SER A 197 14.12 8.18 -14.05
C SER A 197 13.89 6.75 -14.45
N PRO A 198 12.73 6.13 -14.16
CA PRO A 198 12.61 4.70 -14.30
C PRO A 198 13.07 4.37 -15.72
N SER A 199 14.21 3.68 -15.83
CA SER A 199 14.63 2.98 -17.02
C SER A 199 13.72 1.76 -17.21
N GLY A 200 12.44 1.99 -16.98
CA GLY A 200 11.35 1.07 -17.15
C GLY A 200 10.80 1.23 -18.57
N PRO A 201 10.08 0.21 -19.03
CA PRO A 201 9.38 0.26 -20.30
C PRO A 201 8.54 1.53 -20.40
N SER A 202 8.58 2.19 -21.55
CA SER A 202 7.76 3.36 -21.88
C SER A 202 6.78 3.02 -23.01
N PRO A 203 5.64 3.71 -23.10
CA PRO A 203 4.72 3.53 -24.22
C PRO A 203 5.40 3.84 -25.55
N VAL A 204 5.29 2.91 -26.51
CA VAL A 204 5.80 3.11 -27.87
C VAL A 204 4.64 3.51 -28.79
N PRO A 205 4.81 4.55 -29.64
CA PRO A 205 3.77 4.96 -30.58
C PRO A 205 3.34 3.84 -31.56
N GLY A 206 2.07 3.90 -31.97
CA GLY A 206 1.49 3.01 -32.96
C GLY A 206 0.59 1.93 -32.38
N ALA A 207 -0.15 1.24 -33.25
CA ALA A 207 -1.04 0.17 -32.84
C ALA A 207 -0.26 -1.05 -32.31
N LEU A 208 -0.88 -1.79 -31.41
CA LEU A 208 -0.42 -3.11 -31.00
C LEU A 208 -0.77 -4.12 -32.09
N GLU A 209 0.25 -4.72 -32.69
CA GLU A 209 0.08 -5.76 -33.70
C GLU A 209 -0.51 -7.01 -33.06
N ASN A 210 -1.37 -7.72 -33.81
CA ASN A 210 -2.04 -8.94 -33.34
C ASN A 210 -2.73 -8.78 -31.97
N SER A 211 -3.36 -7.63 -31.72
CA SER A 211 -4.02 -7.33 -30.43
C SER A 211 -5.07 -8.38 -30.01
N ASP A 212 -5.64 -9.13 -30.95
CA ASP A 212 -6.56 -10.25 -30.70
C ASP A 212 -5.94 -11.39 -29.87
N LEU A 213 -4.61 -11.52 -29.86
CA LEU A 213 -3.90 -12.54 -29.06
C LEU A 213 -4.04 -12.29 -27.55
N PHE A 214 -4.24 -11.03 -27.16
CA PHE A 214 -4.35 -10.59 -25.77
C PHE A 214 -5.78 -10.66 -25.25
N VAL A 215 -6.78 -10.51 -26.13
CA VAL A 215 -8.20 -10.46 -25.78
C VAL A 215 -8.65 -11.77 -25.13
N GLY A 216 -9.29 -11.67 -23.96
CA GLY A 216 -9.73 -12.84 -23.20
C GLY A 216 -10.12 -12.53 -21.76
N GLN A 217 -10.67 -13.55 -21.12
CA GLN A 217 -10.98 -13.59 -19.69
C GLN A 217 -9.87 -14.38 -18.99
N TYR A 218 -9.24 -13.77 -17.99
CA TYR A 218 -8.15 -14.36 -17.21
C TYR A 218 -8.54 -14.34 -15.73
N GLY A 219 -8.72 -15.52 -15.14
CA GLY A 219 -9.13 -15.63 -13.74
C GLY A 219 -7.98 -15.95 -12.80
N ASN A 220 -8.17 -15.51 -11.56
CA ASN A 220 -7.40 -15.93 -10.40
C ASN A 220 -8.39 -16.30 -9.29
N LEU A 221 -8.24 -17.49 -8.71
CA LEU A 221 -9.16 -18.06 -7.72
C LEU A 221 -9.26 -17.25 -6.41
N LEU A 222 -8.33 -16.33 -6.15
CA LEU A 222 -8.32 -15.48 -4.96
C LEU A 222 -8.62 -14.02 -5.27
N PHE A 223 -8.09 -13.51 -6.38
CA PHE A 223 -8.08 -12.07 -6.65
C PHE A 223 -9.16 -11.61 -7.64
N GLY A 224 -9.87 -12.54 -8.28
CA GLY A 224 -10.96 -12.22 -9.21
C GLY A 224 -10.57 -12.44 -10.66
N ASP A 225 -11.39 -11.88 -11.55
CA ASP A 225 -11.23 -12.02 -13.00
C ASP A 225 -10.76 -10.70 -13.63
N VAL A 226 -9.85 -10.83 -14.58
CA VAL A 226 -9.35 -9.77 -15.45
C VAL A 226 -9.89 -10.00 -16.86
N GLU A 227 -10.52 -8.99 -17.43
CA GLU A 227 -11.00 -9.00 -18.80
C GLU A 227 -10.14 -8.07 -19.66
N ILE A 228 -9.62 -8.60 -20.78
CA ILE A 228 -8.93 -7.83 -21.82
C ILE A 228 -9.85 -7.75 -23.04
N LEU A 229 -10.15 -6.54 -23.49
CA LEU A 229 -11.12 -6.26 -24.54
C LEU A 229 -10.70 -5.05 -25.39
N HIS A 230 -11.17 -4.96 -26.63
CA HIS A 230 -11.07 -3.72 -27.42
C HIS A 230 -12.13 -2.72 -26.96
N ASN A 231 -11.71 -1.50 -26.66
CA ASN A 231 -12.63 -0.40 -26.38
C ASN A 231 -13.27 0.13 -27.68
N GLY A 232 -14.14 1.13 -27.56
CA GLY A 232 -14.85 1.72 -28.71
C GLY A 232 -13.95 2.39 -29.76
N THR A 233 -12.67 2.64 -29.47
CA THR A 233 -11.68 3.18 -30.42
C THR A 233 -10.79 2.10 -31.04
N GLY A 234 -10.98 0.83 -30.67
CA GLY A 234 -10.16 -0.29 -31.11
C GLY A 234 -8.84 -0.45 -30.34
N GLN A 235 -8.62 0.34 -29.28
CA GLN A 235 -7.48 0.15 -28.37
C GLN A 235 -7.80 -0.94 -27.34
N LEU A 236 -6.81 -1.72 -26.94
CA LEU A 236 -6.98 -2.67 -25.84
C LEU A 236 -7.22 -1.96 -24.51
N SER A 237 -8.14 -2.52 -23.73
CA SER A 237 -8.48 -2.09 -22.38
C SER A 237 -8.46 -3.29 -21.44
N LEU A 238 -8.00 -3.04 -20.21
CA LEU A 238 -8.03 -3.98 -19.11
C LEU A 238 -9.16 -3.58 -18.16
N LYS A 239 -9.98 -4.55 -17.77
CA LYS A 239 -10.96 -4.40 -16.71
C LYS A 239 -10.69 -5.42 -15.61
N PHE A 240 -10.49 -4.92 -14.40
CA PHE A 240 -10.27 -5.72 -13.21
C PHE A 240 -11.09 -5.14 -12.07
N GLN A 241 -12.21 -5.79 -11.72
CA GLN A 241 -13.18 -5.26 -10.77
C GLN A 241 -13.64 -3.82 -11.13
N ARG A 242 -13.31 -2.82 -10.30
CA ARG A 242 -13.60 -1.39 -10.54
C ARG A 242 -12.50 -0.68 -11.34
N LEU A 243 -11.33 -1.31 -11.52
CA LEU A 243 -10.26 -0.77 -12.32
C LEU A 243 -10.57 -0.96 -13.80
N VAL A 244 -10.52 0.13 -14.55
CA VAL A 244 -10.51 0.13 -16.01
C VAL A 244 -9.24 0.86 -16.43
N ALA A 245 -8.50 0.30 -17.38
CA ALA A 245 -7.26 0.87 -17.86
C ALA A 245 -7.14 0.77 -19.38
N ASN A 246 -6.47 1.74 -19.99
CA ASN A 246 -6.01 1.66 -21.38
C ASN A 246 -4.66 0.92 -21.41
N LEU A 247 -4.47 0.04 -22.39
CA LEU A 247 -3.23 -0.69 -22.57
C LEU A 247 -2.40 -0.06 -23.69
N TYR A 248 -1.12 0.16 -23.41
CA TYR A 248 -0.13 0.69 -24.34
C TYR A 248 0.97 -0.33 -24.57
N LYS A 249 1.44 -0.43 -25.82
CA LYS A 249 2.54 -1.32 -26.18
C LYS A 249 3.87 -0.76 -25.71
N THR A 250 4.84 -1.65 -25.55
CA THR A 250 6.24 -1.33 -25.28
C THR A 250 7.12 -1.88 -26.41
N ASP A 251 8.44 -1.76 -26.30
CA ASP A 251 9.38 -2.42 -27.21
C ASP A 251 9.40 -3.96 -27.04
N ASN A 252 8.72 -4.49 -26.02
CA ASN A 252 8.49 -5.91 -25.83
C ASN A 252 7.01 -6.23 -26.09
N ASP A 253 6.76 -7.05 -27.11
CA ASP A 253 5.41 -7.40 -27.56
C ASP A 253 4.54 -8.05 -26.48
N SER A 254 5.14 -8.77 -25.53
CA SER A 254 4.38 -9.44 -24.47
C SER A 254 4.20 -8.59 -23.21
N LEU A 255 4.74 -7.36 -23.19
CA LEU A 255 4.67 -6.44 -22.06
C LEU A 255 3.86 -5.19 -22.45
N LEU A 256 2.71 -5.02 -21.81
CA LEU A 256 1.86 -3.86 -21.97
C LEU A 256 1.86 -2.99 -20.70
N LEU A 257 1.65 -1.69 -20.89
CA LEU A 257 1.52 -0.70 -19.83
C LEU A 257 0.06 -0.30 -19.67
N ALA A 258 -0.47 -0.48 -18.46
CA ALA A 258 -1.83 -0.12 -18.11
C ALA A 258 -1.90 1.26 -17.46
N GLU A 259 -2.65 2.17 -18.08
CA GLU A 259 -3.00 3.48 -17.53
C GLU A 259 -4.43 3.44 -17.02
N ALA A 260 -4.62 3.59 -15.72
CA ALA A 260 -5.95 3.63 -15.12
C ALA A 260 -6.76 4.84 -15.65
N ILE A 261 -8.02 4.62 -15.95
CA ILE A 261 -8.95 5.65 -16.42
C ILE A 261 -10.20 5.73 -15.53
N GLY A 262 -10.98 6.80 -15.70
CA GLY A 262 -12.22 6.99 -14.95
C GLY A 262 -11.97 7.30 -13.45
N PRO A 263 -12.81 6.80 -12.54
CA PRO A 263 -12.73 7.13 -11.11
C PRO A 263 -11.41 6.75 -10.43
N LEU A 264 -10.67 5.78 -10.98
CA LEU A 264 -9.39 5.30 -10.45
C LEU A 264 -8.18 5.82 -11.25
N SER A 265 -8.34 6.82 -12.11
CA SER A 265 -7.24 7.35 -12.92
C SER A 265 -6.07 7.90 -12.09
N PHE A 266 -6.33 8.32 -10.86
CA PHE A 266 -5.30 8.76 -9.91
C PHE A 266 -4.26 7.66 -9.59
N LEU A 267 -4.55 6.39 -9.84
CA LEU A 267 -3.57 5.29 -9.69
C LEU A 267 -2.44 5.40 -10.73
N SER A 268 -2.71 6.05 -11.86
CA SER A 268 -1.74 6.27 -12.92
C SER A 268 -1.29 7.72 -13.05
N HIS A 269 -1.95 8.69 -12.41
CA HIS A 269 -1.56 10.10 -12.50
C HIS A 269 -1.16 10.65 -11.14
N VAL A 270 0.15 10.69 -10.89
CA VAL A 270 0.74 11.21 -9.64
C VAL A 270 1.37 12.57 -9.92
N GLY A 271 0.62 13.65 -9.66
CA GLY A 271 1.08 15.00 -9.98
C GLY A 271 1.14 15.23 -11.49
N ASN A 272 2.32 15.52 -12.02
CA ASN A 272 2.53 15.77 -13.46
C ASN A 272 3.12 14.54 -14.20
N THR A 273 3.25 13.40 -13.52
CA THR A 273 3.83 12.19 -14.08
C THR A 273 2.77 11.10 -14.21
N THR A 274 2.82 10.36 -15.31
CA THR A 274 2.02 9.15 -15.50
C THR A 274 2.84 7.94 -15.08
N GLU A 275 2.32 7.17 -14.13
CA GLU A 275 2.86 5.89 -13.68
C GLU A 275 1.98 4.76 -14.23
N TYR A 276 2.60 3.79 -14.88
CA TYR A 276 1.90 2.68 -15.52
C TYR A 276 2.04 1.40 -14.70
N MET A 277 0.99 0.60 -14.64
CA MET A 277 1.09 -0.78 -14.15
C MET A 277 1.60 -1.67 -15.28
N ARG A 278 2.57 -2.53 -14.99
CA ARG A 278 3.11 -3.48 -15.96
C ARG A 278 2.24 -4.74 -16.01
N ILE A 279 1.83 -5.09 -17.22
CA ILE A 279 1.06 -6.29 -17.52
C ILE A 279 1.87 -7.15 -18.49
N THR A 280 2.31 -8.32 -18.04
CA THR A 280 3.04 -9.27 -18.89
C THR A 280 2.13 -10.41 -19.31
N PHE A 281 2.17 -10.74 -20.58
CA PHE A 281 1.47 -11.89 -21.15
C PHE A 281 2.48 -12.98 -21.46
N SER A 282 2.11 -14.23 -21.24
CA SER A 282 2.96 -15.38 -21.54
C SER A 282 2.14 -16.55 -22.08
N ASP A 283 2.82 -17.39 -22.85
CA ASP A 283 2.25 -18.59 -23.45
C ASP A 283 2.85 -19.84 -22.81
N SER A 284 2.66 -19.98 -21.50
CA SER A 284 3.15 -21.14 -20.73
C SER A 284 2.51 -22.47 -21.16
N SER A 285 1.49 -22.45 -22.04
CA SER A 285 0.88 -23.64 -22.65
C SER A 285 0.19 -23.29 -23.99
N PRO A 286 0.94 -23.30 -25.11
CA PRO A 286 0.41 -22.89 -26.41
C PRO A 286 -0.85 -23.65 -26.79
N ARG A 287 -1.98 -22.93 -26.90
CA ARG A 287 -3.17 -23.43 -27.59
C ARG A 287 -3.03 -23.21 -29.10
N ALA A 288 -3.75 -24.01 -29.87
CA ALA A 288 -3.72 -23.94 -31.34
C ALA A 288 -4.20 -22.58 -31.91
N ASP A 289 -4.83 -21.72 -31.09
CA ASP A 289 -5.33 -20.40 -31.48
C ASP A 289 -4.31 -19.26 -31.29
N GLY A 290 -3.11 -19.56 -30.77
CA GLY A 290 -2.02 -18.60 -30.60
C GLY A 290 -2.23 -17.55 -29.50
N LYS A 291 -3.31 -17.64 -28.72
CA LYS A 291 -3.65 -16.64 -27.70
C LYS A 291 -2.84 -16.86 -26.42
N TYR A 292 -2.49 -15.77 -25.74
CA TYR A 292 -1.77 -15.82 -24.47
C TYR A 292 -2.59 -16.52 -23.38
N GLN A 293 -1.98 -17.45 -22.65
CA GLN A 293 -2.66 -18.23 -21.62
C GLN A 293 -2.50 -17.65 -20.21
N GLU A 294 -1.46 -16.87 -19.96
CA GLU A 294 -1.20 -16.23 -18.68
C GLU A 294 -1.07 -14.72 -18.81
N LEU A 295 -1.55 -14.02 -17.79
CA LEU A 295 -1.43 -12.58 -17.59
C LEU A 295 -0.86 -12.35 -16.19
N GLN A 296 0.18 -11.55 -16.07
CA GLN A 296 0.80 -11.18 -14.80
C GLN A 296 0.70 -9.67 -14.57
N MET A 297 0.18 -9.29 -13.39
CA MET A 297 0.14 -7.90 -12.93
C MET A 297 1.24 -7.69 -11.89
N HIS A 298 2.26 -6.88 -12.22
CA HIS A 298 3.46 -6.75 -11.39
C HIS A 298 3.35 -5.75 -10.25
N ASP A 299 2.62 -4.65 -10.46
CA ASP A 299 2.66 -3.48 -9.57
C ASP A 299 1.47 -3.41 -8.61
N VAL A 300 0.68 -4.49 -8.53
CA VAL A 300 -0.50 -4.60 -7.64
C VAL A 300 -0.13 -5.20 -6.27
N ALA A 301 0.92 -6.01 -6.22
CA ALA A 301 1.42 -6.66 -5.02
C ALA A 301 2.96 -6.74 -5.07
N ARG A 302 3.60 -7.13 -3.96
CA ARG A 302 5.07 -7.32 -3.92
C ARG A 302 5.55 -8.47 -4.82
N VAL A 303 4.66 -9.40 -5.13
CA VAL A 303 4.87 -10.52 -6.07
C VAL A 303 3.85 -10.35 -7.22
N PRO A 304 4.23 -10.60 -8.49
CA PRO A 304 3.31 -10.48 -9.61
C PRO A 304 2.10 -11.41 -9.44
N LEU A 305 0.89 -10.85 -9.53
CA LEU A 305 -0.34 -11.63 -9.49
C LEU A 305 -0.54 -12.31 -10.85
N THR A 306 -0.60 -13.63 -10.86
CA THR A 306 -0.78 -14.42 -12.09
C THR A 306 -2.25 -14.79 -12.27
N PHE A 307 -2.78 -14.51 -13.46
CA PHE A 307 -4.13 -14.82 -13.91
C PHE A 307 -4.05 -15.75 -15.12
N ARG A 308 -4.96 -16.70 -15.22
CA ARG A 308 -4.96 -17.73 -16.27
C ARG A 308 -6.21 -17.64 -17.13
N ARG A 309 -6.02 -17.74 -18.43
CA ARG A 309 -7.12 -17.77 -19.40
C ARG A 309 -8.05 -18.94 -19.10
N ASP A 310 -9.36 -18.69 -19.19
CA ASP A 310 -10.45 -19.64 -18.95
C ASP A 310 -10.52 -20.23 -17.53
N VAL A 311 -9.69 -19.75 -16.59
CA VAL A 311 -9.98 -19.88 -15.17
C VAL A 311 -10.96 -18.77 -14.79
N LYS A 312 -11.90 -19.06 -13.90
CA LYS A 312 -12.80 -18.06 -13.32
C LYS A 312 -12.66 -18.06 -11.81
N PHE A 313 -12.81 -16.89 -11.21
CA PHE A 313 -12.84 -16.74 -9.75
C PHE A 313 -13.92 -17.62 -9.09
N SER A 314 -15.03 -17.85 -9.80
CA SER A 314 -16.13 -18.72 -9.36
C SER A 314 -15.83 -20.22 -9.44
N ASP A 315 -14.72 -20.61 -10.08
CA ASP A 315 -14.39 -22.02 -10.24
C ASP A 315 -14.08 -22.65 -8.88
N PRO A 316 -14.44 -23.92 -8.67
CA PRO A 316 -14.13 -24.61 -7.44
C PRO A 316 -12.61 -24.64 -7.23
N VAL A 317 -12.20 -24.23 -6.04
CA VAL A 317 -10.81 -24.26 -5.62
C VAL A 317 -10.36 -25.73 -5.55
N PRO A 318 -9.41 -26.17 -6.38
CA PRO A 318 -8.99 -27.57 -6.38
C PRO A 318 -8.19 -27.87 -5.11
N ASP A 319 -8.48 -28.99 -4.46
CA ASP A 319 -7.76 -29.43 -3.26
C ASP A 319 -6.24 -29.59 -3.52
N LYS A 320 -5.88 -29.90 -4.78
CA LYS A 320 -4.51 -30.12 -5.24
C LYS A 320 -4.31 -29.58 -6.65
N VAL A 321 -3.13 -29.02 -6.91
CA VAL A 321 -2.69 -28.55 -8.23
C VAL A 321 -1.63 -29.52 -8.78
N LYS A 322 -1.79 -29.94 -10.04
CA LYS A 322 -0.76 -30.73 -10.74
C LYS A 322 0.35 -29.82 -11.25
N ASN A 323 1.57 -30.06 -10.79
CA ASN A 323 2.79 -29.39 -11.22
C ASN A 323 3.79 -30.41 -11.79
N ALA A 324 4.91 -29.94 -12.36
CA ALA A 324 5.98 -30.79 -12.91
C ALA A 324 6.55 -31.83 -11.92
N GLY A 325 6.36 -31.62 -10.61
CA GLY A 325 6.75 -32.54 -9.53
C GLY A 325 5.62 -33.40 -8.93
N GLY A 326 4.40 -33.39 -9.50
CA GLY A 326 3.24 -34.13 -8.98
C GLY A 326 2.10 -33.23 -8.46
N GLU A 327 1.19 -33.80 -7.65
CA GLU A 327 0.08 -33.07 -7.04
C GLU A 327 0.53 -32.34 -5.76
N THR A 328 0.41 -31.01 -5.74
CA THR A 328 0.70 -30.17 -4.57
C THR A 328 -0.59 -29.64 -3.97
N PRO A 329 -0.83 -29.76 -2.64
CA PRO A 329 -1.97 -29.12 -2.00
C PRO A 329 -1.97 -27.62 -2.25
N LEU A 330 -3.12 -27.05 -2.63
CA LEU A 330 -3.16 -25.65 -3.07
C LEU A 330 -2.68 -24.67 -1.98
N TRP A 331 -3.00 -24.90 -0.71
CA TRP A 331 -2.54 -24.05 0.39
C TRP A 331 -1.00 -23.93 0.47
N LYS A 332 -0.28 -24.95 0.00
CA LYS A 332 1.19 -25.00 0.02
C LYS A 332 1.82 -24.15 -1.09
N LEU A 333 1.07 -23.92 -2.17
CA LEU A 333 1.44 -22.96 -3.22
C LEU A 333 1.10 -21.54 -2.79
N LEU A 334 -0.08 -21.35 -2.20
CA LEU A 334 -0.51 -20.06 -1.66
C LEU A 334 0.36 -19.56 -0.50
N SER A 335 1.00 -20.45 0.25
CA SER A 335 1.94 -20.10 1.33
C SER A 335 3.36 -19.78 0.86
N GLN A 336 3.69 -19.99 -0.42
CA GLN A 336 4.99 -19.61 -0.99
C GLN A 336 5.01 -18.19 -1.55
N ASP A 337 3.83 -17.58 -1.73
CA ASP A 337 3.64 -16.21 -2.22
C ASP A 337 3.44 -15.18 -1.08
N VAL A 338 3.66 -15.56 0.19
CA VAL A 338 3.51 -14.69 1.38
C VAL A 338 4.83 -14.47 2.11
#